data_AF-F4RVM7-F1
#
_entry.id   AF-F4RVM7-F1
#
_cell.length_a   1.000
_cell.length_b   1.000
_cell.length_c   1.000
_cell.angle_alpha   90.00
_cell.angle_beta   90.00
_cell.angle_gamma   90.00
#
_symmetry.space_group_name_H-M   'P 1'
#
loop_
_entity.id
_entity.type
_entity.pdbx_description
1 polymer ?
#
loop_
_entity_poly.entity_id
_entity_poly.type
_entity_poly.pdbx_seq_one_letter_code
_entity_poly.pdbx_strand_id
1 'polypeptide(L)'
;MDETQRLFRQLYHSITGILFCTIWSHCQIFALLNHQERHARKALHQRKIPSCITIQRLTHPTPWRPCWAYACPATKNTSLIYIPAGEDTVKIRCNTNSGHYYRTFYLNQLKHKIAMINAGNKYPIEYNPSAYGPPVNIAGAVVVRREEKERPRTKHPPPQHKCTRPTLGPTALKHKAAGHAGCVRQHCKSCCQTFGTGDCYVHSQNAQSIGQVGRICPANSRAVVLRAREEAIIQAGKPSIDEGKVVSLHLIIKDFRPPVITHMFKQWPVAIFGDRESLVHQAKEAAGPTWDDHLLVWDEQVRNWVSPKILLPQAECKCNVKSC
;
A
#
# COMPACT_ATOMS: atom_id res chain seq x y z
N MET A 1 80.00 13.60 -22.78
CA MET A 1 78.60 14.01 -22.54
C MET A 1 78.65 15.16 -21.57
N ASP A 2 78.17 16.31 -22.03
CA ASP A 2 78.23 17.58 -21.32
C ASP A 2 77.32 17.55 -20.08
N GLU A 3 77.77 18.16 -18.98
CA GLU A 3 77.12 18.13 -17.66
C GLU A 3 75.68 18.69 -17.73
N THR A 4 75.48 19.64 -18.63
CA THR A 4 74.20 20.23 -19.03
C THR A 4 73.16 19.17 -19.46
N GLN A 5 73.57 18.12 -20.20
CA GLN A 5 72.65 17.07 -20.64
C GLN A 5 72.24 16.12 -19.52
N ARG A 6 73.09 15.92 -18.50
CA ARG A 6 72.73 15.11 -17.32
C ARG A 6 71.68 15.83 -16.48
N LEU A 7 71.86 17.12 -16.24
CA LEU A 7 70.90 17.94 -15.50
C LEU A 7 69.54 17.99 -16.23
N PHE A 8 69.53 18.13 -17.56
CA PHE A 8 68.28 18.10 -18.33
C PHE A 8 67.52 16.77 -18.22
N ARG A 9 68.22 15.62 -18.28
CA ARG A 9 67.56 14.32 -18.11
C ARG A 9 67.00 14.14 -16.71
N GLN A 10 67.73 14.58 -15.69
CA GLN A 10 67.30 14.46 -14.30
C GLN A 10 66.06 15.34 -14.02
N LEU A 11 66.04 16.56 -14.57
CA LEU A 11 64.88 17.45 -14.46
C LEU A 11 63.67 16.89 -15.21
N TYR A 12 63.87 16.35 -16.42
CA TYR A 12 62.81 15.76 -17.23
C TYR A 12 62.15 14.56 -16.53
N HIS A 13 62.93 13.65 -15.93
CA HIS A 13 62.39 12.52 -15.17
C HIS A 13 61.64 12.97 -13.91
N SER A 14 62.12 14.02 -13.22
CA SER A 14 61.44 14.55 -12.05
C SER A 14 60.08 15.18 -12.41
N ILE A 15 60.04 16.00 -13.47
CA ILE A 15 58.81 16.67 -13.91
C ILE A 15 57.78 15.67 -14.44
N THR A 16 58.21 14.70 -15.26
CA THR A 16 57.32 13.66 -15.79
C THR A 16 56.73 12.79 -14.69
N GLY A 17 57.51 12.45 -13.66
CA GLY A 17 57.01 11.71 -12.50
C GLY A 17 55.92 12.46 -11.73
N ILE A 18 56.11 13.76 -11.49
CA ILE A 18 55.13 14.60 -10.77
C ILE A 18 53.84 14.75 -11.59
N LEU A 19 53.94 15.03 -12.89
CA LEU A 19 52.77 15.11 -13.76
C LEU A 19 51.99 13.80 -13.79
N PHE A 20 52.67 12.65 -13.86
CA PHE A 20 51.99 11.36 -13.89
C PHE A 20 51.25 11.06 -12.57
N CYS A 21 51.84 11.39 -11.42
CA CYS A 21 51.19 11.22 -10.12
C CYS A 21 49.95 12.11 -9.96
N THR A 22 50.01 13.38 -10.40
CA THR A 22 48.86 14.29 -10.28
C THR A 22 47.70 13.89 -11.20
N ILE A 23 47.99 13.49 -12.44
CA ILE A 23 46.97 13.00 -13.38
C ILE A 23 46.33 11.71 -12.86
N TRP A 24 47.13 10.77 -12.32
CA TRP A 24 46.62 9.53 -11.75
C TRP A 24 45.69 9.79 -10.55
N SER A 25 46.05 10.72 -9.66
CA SER A 25 45.24 11.09 -8.51
C SER A 25 43.91 11.74 -8.92
N HIS A 26 43.93 12.67 -9.89
CA HIS A 26 42.71 13.28 -10.41
C HIS A 26 41.77 12.26 -11.09
N CYS A 27 42.31 11.28 -11.83
CA CYS A 27 41.51 10.21 -12.42
C CYS A 27 40.84 9.33 -11.34
N GLN A 28 41.52 9.02 -10.24
CA GLN A 28 40.92 8.27 -9.13
C GLN A 28 39.79 9.05 -8.44
N ILE A 29 39.99 10.35 -8.20
CA ILE A 29 38.96 11.21 -7.58
C ILE A 29 37.74 11.32 -8.50
N PHE A 30 37.95 11.52 -9.81
CA PHE A 30 36.85 11.63 -10.78
C PHE A 30 36.08 10.30 -10.92
N ALA A 31 36.76 9.15 -10.83
CA ALA A 31 36.12 7.84 -10.81
C ALA A 31 35.28 7.64 -9.53
N LEU A 32 35.77 8.08 -8.38
CA LEU A 32 35.06 7.99 -7.09
C LEU A 32 33.80 8.87 -7.09
N LEU A 33 33.89 10.10 -7.58
CA LEU A 33 32.76 11.03 -7.67
C LEU A 33 31.68 10.51 -8.64
N ASN A 34 32.08 9.98 -9.80
CA ASN A 34 31.14 9.35 -10.74
C ASN A 34 30.51 8.05 -10.22
N HIS A 35 31.19 7.33 -9.32
CA HIS A 35 30.62 6.17 -8.64
C HIS A 35 29.56 6.61 -7.61
N GLN A 36 29.87 7.63 -6.81
CA GLN A 36 28.94 8.21 -5.82
C GLN A 36 27.69 8.82 -6.48
N GLU A 37 27.83 9.58 -7.57
CA GLU A 37 26.68 10.10 -8.32
C GLU A 37 25.78 9.00 -8.90
N ARG A 38 26.37 7.89 -9.38
CA ARG A 38 25.60 6.75 -9.89
C ARG A 38 24.79 6.05 -8.80
N HIS A 39 25.30 5.96 -7.58
CA HIS A 39 24.55 5.44 -6.43
C HIS A 39 23.46 6.41 -5.98
N ALA A 40 23.73 7.72 -5.94
CA ALA A 40 22.74 8.75 -5.59
C ALA A 40 21.57 8.82 -6.60
N ARG A 41 21.85 8.73 -7.91
CA ARG A 41 20.80 8.70 -8.95
C ARG A 41 19.95 7.43 -8.89
N LYS A 42 20.54 6.27 -8.55
CA LYS A 42 19.79 5.03 -8.31
C LYS A 42 18.88 5.11 -7.08
N ALA A 43 19.32 5.77 -6.02
CA ALA A 43 18.52 5.98 -4.80
C ALA A 43 17.32 6.92 -5.02
N LEU A 44 17.43 7.91 -5.93
CA LEU A 44 16.35 8.86 -6.21
C LEU A 44 15.23 8.27 -7.10
N HIS A 45 15.56 7.35 -8.01
CA HIS A 45 14.60 6.69 -8.91
C HIS A 45 13.81 5.53 -8.26
N GLN A 46 14.12 5.16 -7.02
CA GLN A 46 13.46 4.05 -6.32
C GLN A 46 12.54 4.49 -5.17
N ARG A 47 11.98 5.71 -5.20
CA ARG A 47 10.78 6.01 -4.39
C ARG A 47 9.54 5.38 -5.02
N LYS A 48 9.56 4.05 -5.05
CA LYS A 48 8.43 3.17 -5.34
C LYS A 48 7.35 3.52 -4.32
N ILE A 49 6.11 3.68 -4.77
CA ILE A 49 4.96 3.81 -3.86
C ILE A 49 5.01 2.59 -2.92
N PRO A 50 5.03 2.78 -1.58
CA PRO A 50 5.06 1.64 -0.68
C PRO A 50 3.88 0.73 -0.99
N SER A 51 4.16 -0.56 -1.21
CA SER A 51 3.18 -1.58 -1.58
C SER A 51 2.14 -1.85 -0.48
N CYS A 52 2.32 -1.27 0.69
CA CYS A 52 1.43 -1.34 1.84
C CYS A 52 1.33 0.04 2.48
N ILE A 53 0.22 0.75 2.23
CA ILE A 53 -0.14 1.96 2.98
C ILE A 53 -1.34 1.58 3.84
N THR A 54 -1.11 1.46 5.15
CA THR A 54 -2.15 1.20 6.12
C THR A 54 -2.82 2.52 6.48
N ILE A 55 -3.94 2.82 5.83
CA ILE A 55 -4.80 3.93 6.25
C ILE A 55 -5.51 3.49 7.52
N GLN A 56 -5.08 4.02 8.68
CA GLN A 56 -5.79 3.77 9.94
C GLN A 56 -7.23 4.29 9.83
N ARG A 57 -8.18 3.43 10.18
CA ARG A 57 -9.61 3.74 10.16
C ARG A 57 -9.91 4.69 11.32
N LEU A 58 -10.20 5.96 11.01
CA LEU A 58 -10.73 6.90 11.99
C LEU A 58 -12.19 6.50 12.32
N THR A 59 -12.40 5.93 13.50
CA THR A 59 -13.72 5.70 14.08
C THR A 59 -14.26 7.02 14.61
N HIS A 60 -14.89 7.83 13.76
CA HIS A 60 -15.68 8.97 14.22
C HIS A 60 -17.16 8.58 14.33
N PRO A 61 -17.79 8.76 15.50
CA PRO A 61 -19.23 8.70 15.62
C PRO A 61 -19.80 10.05 15.20
N THR A 62 -20.25 10.19 13.95
CA THR A 62 -21.06 11.36 13.55
C THR A 62 -22.27 10.96 12.71
N PRO A 63 -23.46 11.54 12.98
CA PRO A 63 -24.69 11.20 12.29
C PRO A 63 -24.97 12.18 11.14
N TRP A 64 -24.40 11.98 9.93
CA TRP A 64 -24.83 12.76 8.76
C TRP A 64 -24.83 11.96 7.44
N ARG A 65 -26.08 11.81 6.94
CA ARG A 65 -26.58 11.62 5.56
C ARG A 65 -26.16 10.39 4.71
N PRO A 66 -27.13 9.82 3.94
CA PRO A 66 -26.96 8.58 3.21
C PRO A 66 -26.40 8.87 1.82
N CYS A 67 -25.08 8.89 1.69
CA CYS A 67 -24.46 8.70 0.40
C CYS A 67 -23.41 7.58 0.54
N TRP A 68 -23.85 6.37 0.15
CA TRP A 68 -22.99 5.24 -0.26
C TRP A 68 -22.36 4.52 0.93
N ALA A 69 -23.21 4.05 1.85
CA ALA A 69 -22.82 3.24 3.00
C ALA A 69 -22.69 1.75 2.61
N TYR A 70 -21.71 1.40 1.79
CA TYR A 70 -21.11 0.07 1.92
C TYR A 70 -19.96 0.22 2.91
N ALA A 71 -20.24 0.12 4.21
CA ALA A 71 -19.16 -0.01 5.18
C ALA A 71 -18.43 -1.32 4.84
N CYS A 72 -17.13 -1.28 4.48
CA CYS A 72 -16.39 -2.54 4.30
C CYS A 72 -16.49 -3.28 5.65
N PRO A 73 -16.95 -4.55 5.66
CA PRO A 73 -17.05 -5.33 6.88
C PRO A 73 -15.68 -5.27 7.57
N ALA A 74 -15.72 -5.08 8.90
CA ALA A 74 -14.59 -4.67 9.72
C ALA A 74 -13.43 -5.67 9.68
N THR A 75 -12.67 -5.65 8.60
CA THR A 75 -11.40 -6.34 8.49
C THR A 75 -10.35 -5.33 8.91
N LYS A 76 -10.00 -5.40 10.19
CA LYS A 76 -8.90 -4.62 10.73
C LYS A 76 -7.64 -5.05 9.96
N ASN A 77 -6.97 -4.08 9.33
CA ASN A 77 -5.65 -4.20 8.70
C ASN A 77 -5.57 -4.78 7.28
N THR A 78 -6.68 -4.94 6.52
CA THR A 78 -6.50 -5.32 5.10
C THR A 78 -6.05 -4.13 4.27
N SER A 79 -4.93 -4.31 3.57
CA SER A 79 -4.40 -3.30 2.63
C SER A 79 -5.38 -3.03 1.49
N LEU A 80 -5.50 -1.77 1.10
CA LEU A 80 -6.29 -1.37 -0.06
C LEU A 80 -5.57 -1.77 -1.34
N ILE A 81 -6.31 -2.24 -2.35
CA ILE A 81 -5.74 -2.56 -3.66
C ILE A 81 -5.91 -1.36 -4.58
N TYR A 82 -4.79 -0.94 -5.18
CA TYR A 82 -4.71 0.13 -6.17
C TYR A 82 -4.71 -0.47 -7.58
N ILE A 83 -5.74 -0.14 -8.38
CA ILE A 83 -5.87 -0.60 -9.76
C ILE A 83 -5.71 0.62 -10.69
N PRO A 84 -4.81 0.57 -11.70
CA PRO A 84 -4.72 1.61 -12.72
C PRO A 84 -6.06 1.80 -13.45
N ALA A 85 -6.55 3.02 -13.57
CA ALA A 85 -7.83 3.33 -14.21
C ALA A 85 -7.71 4.30 -15.40
N GLY A 86 -6.50 4.74 -15.70
CA GLY A 86 -6.11 5.68 -16.73
C GLY A 86 -4.64 6.04 -16.56
N GLU A 87 -4.18 7.07 -17.26
CA GLU A 87 -2.77 7.53 -17.17
C GLU A 87 -2.45 8.17 -15.81
N ASP A 88 -3.37 8.96 -15.27
CA ASP A 88 -3.21 9.76 -14.05
C ASP A 88 -4.24 9.41 -12.96
N THR A 89 -5.03 8.34 -13.16
CA THR A 89 -6.09 7.92 -12.24
C THR A 89 -5.89 6.51 -11.70
N VAL A 90 -6.25 6.32 -10.44
CA VAL A 90 -6.20 5.04 -9.74
C VAL A 90 -7.54 4.75 -9.07
N LYS A 91 -8.04 3.53 -9.27
CA LYS A 91 -9.21 2.98 -8.58
C LYS A 91 -8.74 2.27 -7.32
N ILE A 92 -9.37 2.57 -6.19
CA ILE A 92 -9.07 1.91 -4.91
C ILE A 92 -10.22 0.96 -4.56
N ARG A 93 -9.90 -0.31 -4.33
CA ARG A 93 -10.86 -1.37 -3.95
C ARG A 93 -10.52 -2.01 -2.60
N CYS A 94 -11.53 -2.53 -1.91
CA CYS A 94 -11.33 -3.37 -0.72
C CYS A 94 -10.75 -4.72 -1.18
N ASN A 95 -9.70 -5.22 -0.53
CA ASN A 95 -9.12 -6.53 -0.88
C ASN A 95 -10.12 -7.67 -0.61
N THR A 96 -10.92 -7.54 0.45
CA THR A 96 -11.82 -8.58 0.94
C THR A 96 -13.12 -8.73 0.14
N ASN A 97 -13.50 -7.73 -0.65
CA ASN A 97 -14.70 -7.78 -1.47
C ASN A 97 -14.44 -7.13 -2.82
N SER A 98 -14.37 -7.96 -3.87
CA SER A 98 -14.09 -7.54 -5.25
C SER A 98 -15.13 -6.60 -5.85
N GLY A 99 -16.35 -6.58 -5.31
CA GLY A 99 -17.42 -5.66 -5.69
C GLY A 99 -17.38 -4.32 -4.96
N HIS A 100 -16.51 -4.15 -3.96
CA HIS A 100 -16.45 -2.95 -3.15
C HIS A 100 -15.34 -1.98 -3.62
N TYR A 101 -15.76 -0.98 -4.40
CA TYR A 101 -14.92 0.14 -4.80
C TYR A 101 -15.20 1.36 -3.94
N TYR A 102 -14.14 2.00 -3.45
CA TYR A 102 -14.29 3.19 -2.62
C TYR A 102 -14.40 4.44 -3.47
N ARG A 103 -13.48 4.60 -4.43
CA ARG A 103 -13.38 5.78 -5.28
C ARG A 103 -12.34 5.62 -6.36
N THR A 104 -12.46 6.46 -7.39
CA THR A 104 -11.36 6.78 -8.31
C THR A 104 -10.72 8.08 -7.82
N PHE A 105 -9.40 8.12 -7.74
CA PHE A 105 -8.62 9.30 -7.39
C PHE A 105 -7.65 9.64 -8.51
N TYR A 106 -7.39 10.93 -8.71
CA TYR A 106 -6.19 11.37 -9.43
C TYR A 106 -4.96 11.06 -8.59
N LEU A 107 -3.87 10.61 -9.21
CA LEU A 107 -2.71 10.09 -8.50
C LEU A 107 -2.06 11.16 -7.61
N ASN A 108 -1.95 12.38 -8.09
CA ASN A 108 -1.41 13.52 -7.35
C ASN A 108 -2.34 13.91 -6.18
N GLN A 109 -3.66 13.81 -6.35
CA GLN A 109 -4.61 14.00 -5.25
C GLN A 109 -4.44 12.93 -4.17
N LEU A 110 -4.27 11.67 -4.57
CA LEU A 110 -4.05 10.56 -3.65
C LEU A 110 -2.72 10.72 -2.90
N LYS A 111 -1.62 11.02 -3.60
CA LYS A 111 -0.29 11.24 -3.00
C LYS A 111 -0.33 12.35 -1.95
N HIS A 112 -0.94 13.48 -2.28
CA HIS A 112 -1.07 14.59 -1.33
C HIS A 112 -1.94 14.20 -0.12
N LYS A 113 -3.07 13.52 -0.32
CA LYS A 113 -3.90 13.07 0.81
C LYS A 113 -3.15 12.11 1.73
N ILE A 114 -2.40 11.15 1.17
CA ILE A 114 -1.57 10.24 1.95
C ILE A 114 -0.49 11.00 2.70
N ALA A 115 0.19 11.95 2.07
CA ALA A 115 1.19 12.79 2.73
C ALA A 115 0.59 13.58 3.90
N MET A 116 -0.60 14.16 3.72
CA MET A 116 -1.30 14.90 4.77
C MET A 116 -1.70 14.00 5.94
N ILE A 117 -2.15 12.77 5.69
CA ILE A 117 -2.44 11.77 6.74
C ILE A 117 -1.17 11.41 7.51
N ASN A 118 -0.08 11.14 6.79
CA ASN A 118 1.20 10.77 7.40
C ASN A 118 1.79 11.93 8.22
N ALA A 119 1.49 13.17 7.84
CA ALA A 119 1.83 14.37 8.61
C ALA A 119 0.91 14.61 9.82
N GLY A 120 -0.08 13.74 10.08
CA GLY A 120 -0.99 13.84 11.23
C GLY A 120 -2.19 14.77 11.04
N ASN A 121 -2.46 15.23 9.81
CA ASN A 121 -3.63 16.06 9.56
C ASN A 121 -4.93 15.27 9.77
N LYS A 122 -5.90 15.89 10.44
CA LYS A 122 -7.21 15.29 10.71
C LYS A 122 -8.09 15.32 9.45
N TYR A 123 -8.93 14.30 9.29
CA TYR A 123 -9.98 14.31 8.27
C TYR A 123 -11.16 15.20 8.71
N PRO A 124 -11.85 15.88 7.78
CA PRO A 124 -11.67 15.88 6.33
C PRO A 124 -10.53 16.81 5.84
N ILE A 125 -9.68 16.30 4.94
CA ILE A 125 -8.61 17.09 4.30
C ILE A 125 -9.24 17.94 3.16
N GLU A 126 -9.13 19.25 3.28
CA GLU A 126 -9.64 20.21 2.29
C GLU A 126 -8.91 20.07 0.94
N TYR A 127 -9.63 20.23 -0.17
CA TYR A 127 -9.06 20.15 -1.51
C TYR A 127 -8.53 21.53 -1.93
N ASN A 128 -7.21 21.68 -2.00
CA ASN A 128 -6.57 22.89 -2.51
C ASN A 128 -5.87 22.60 -3.86
N PRO A 129 -6.43 23.01 -5.02
CA PRO A 129 -5.86 22.74 -6.34
C PRO A 129 -4.39 23.16 -6.47
N SER A 130 -4.00 24.27 -5.84
CA SER A 130 -2.64 24.82 -5.89
C SER A 130 -1.62 23.99 -5.11
N ALA A 131 -2.08 23.19 -4.13
CA ALA A 131 -1.21 22.30 -3.35
C ALA A 131 -0.90 20.98 -4.07
N TYR A 132 -1.62 20.68 -5.15
CA TYR A 132 -1.35 19.52 -5.98
C TYR A 132 -0.41 19.96 -7.11
N GLY A 133 0.79 19.38 -7.13
CA GLY A 133 1.70 19.55 -8.27
C GLY A 133 1.06 19.09 -9.59
N PRO A 134 1.76 19.29 -10.72
CA PRO A 134 1.23 18.92 -12.03
C PRO A 134 0.82 17.44 -12.07
N PRO A 135 -0.15 17.06 -12.94
CA PRO A 135 -0.56 15.68 -13.10
C PRO A 135 0.64 14.76 -13.32
N VAL A 136 0.68 13.65 -12.58
CA VAL A 136 1.75 12.64 -12.74
C VAL A 136 1.14 11.26 -12.94
N ASN A 137 1.77 10.46 -13.79
CA ASN A 137 1.39 9.06 -13.97
C ASN A 137 1.96 8.18 -12.86
N ILE A 138 1.64 6.88 -12.91
CA ILE A 138 2.12 5.88 -11.93
C ILE A 138 3.66 5.79 -11.91
N ALA A 139 4.34 6.05 -13.03
CA ALA A 139 5.79 6.12 -13.12
C ALA A 139 6.39 7.43 -12.55
N GLY A 140 5.54 8.38 -12.14
CA GLY A 140 5.97 9.69 -11.63
C GLY A 140 6.31 10.71 -12.72
N ALA A 141 6.12 10.37 -14.00
CA ALA A 141 6.32 11.32 -15.09
C ALA A 141 5.15 12.32 -15.14
N VAL A 142 5.47 13.59 -15.41
CA VAL A 142 4.48 14.65 -15.58
C VAL A 142 3.64 14.34 -16.83
N VAL A 143 2.33 14.26 -16.66
CA VAL A 143 1.36 14.06 -17.73
C VAL A 143 0.81 15.43 -18.09
N VAL A 144 0.86 15.77 -19.38
CA VAL A 144 0.19 16.97 -19.89
C VAL A 144 -1.29 16.79 -19.61
N ARG A 145 -1.90 17.75 -18.90
CA ARG A 145 -3.33 17.69 -18.59
C ARG A 145 -4.06 17.55 -19.91
N ARG A 146 -4.72 16.42 -20.11
CA ARG A 146 -5.60 16.25 -21.25
C ARG A 146 -6.64 17.34 -21.13
N GLU A 147 -6.66 18.27 -22.08
CA GLU A 147 -7.75 19.21 -22.20
C GLU A 147 -9.00 18.35 -22.29
N GLU A 148 -9.83 18.39 -21.25
CA GLU A 148 -11.15 17.84 -21.30
C GLU A 148 -11.85 18.66 -22.38
N LYS A 149 -11.80 18.18 -23.61
CA LYS A 149 -12.72 18.60 -24.66
C LYS A 149 -14.07 18.34 -24.03
N GLU A 150 -14.70 19.41 -23.53
CA GLU A 150 -16.06 19.37 -23.03
C GLU A 150 -16.83 18.73 -24.17
N ARG A 151 -17.11 17.43 -24.03
CA ARG A 151 -17.98 16.77 -24.98
C ARG A 151 -19.26 17.57 -24.83
N PRO A 152 -19.75 18.23 -25.90
CA PRO A 152 -20.95 19.04 -25.81
C PRO A 152 -21.97 18.12 -25.16
N ARG A 153 -22.39 18.48 -23.94
CA ARG A 153 -23.38 17.70 -23.21
C ARG A 153 -24.58 17.69 -24.14
N THR A 154 -24.81 16.57 -24.83
CA THR A 154 -25.98 16.41 -25.67
C THR A 154 -27.13 16.69 -24.73
N LYS A 155 -27.81 17.81 -24.96
CA LYS A 155 -28.97 18.20 -24.17
C LYS A 155 -29.93 17.04 -24.35
N HIS A 156 -30.02 16.17 -23.34
CA HIS A 156 -30.97 15.07 -23.39
C HIS A 156 -32.34 15.72 -23.62
N PRO A 157 -33.09 15.28 -24.64
CA PRO A 157 -34.40 15.84 -24.91
C PRO A 157 -35.21 15.76 -23.61
N PRO A 158 -36.04 16.79 -23.31
CA PRO A 158 -36.84 16.78 -22.11
C PRO A 158 -37.63 15.46 -22.07
N PRO A 159 -37.60 14.73 -20.95
CA PRO A 159 -38.32 13.47 -20.82
C PRO A 159 -39.78 13.61 -21.24
N GLN A 160 -40.23 12.70 -22.11
CA GLN A 160 -41.51 12.80 -22.83
C GLN A 160 -42.74 12.73 -21.93
N HIS A 161 -42.62 12.17 -20.72
CA HIS A 161 -43.77 11.93 -19.85
C HIS A 161 -43.66 12.72 -18.54
N LYS A 162 -44.70 13.48 -18.20
CA LYS A 162 -44.83 14.15 -16.90
C LYS A 162 -45.12 13.11 -15.81
N CYS A 163 -44.67 13.39 -14.59
CA CYS A 163 -45.02 12.57 -13.44
C CYS A 163 -46.54 12.62 -13.22
N THR A 164 -47.20 11.48 -13.09
CA THR A 164 -48.66 11.38 -12.85
C THR A 164 -49.07 11.76 -11.43
N ARG A 165 -48.12 11.92 -10.50
CA ARG A 165 -48.38 12.30 -9.09
C ARG A 165 -47.52 13.50 -8.63
N PRO A 166 -47.64 14.68 -9.25
CA PRO A 166 -46.82 15.83 -8.88
C PRO A 166 -47.22 16.45 -7.54
N THR A 167 -48.51 16.34 -7.17
CA THR A 167 -49.10 16.99 -5.99
C THR A 167 -49.49 16.03 -4.87
N LEU A 168 -49.39 14.71 -5.10
CA LEU A 168 -49.91 13.71 -4.17
C LEU A 168 -48.82 13.13 -3.26
N GLY A 169 -48.99 13.35 -1.96
CA GLY A 169 -48.23 12.68 -0.90
C GLY A 169 -47.00 13.45 -0.41
N PRO A 170 -46.23 12.85 0.52
CA PRO A 170 -45.09 13.50 1.19
C PRO A 170 -43.93 13.87 0.25
N THR A 171 -43.97 13.40 -1.00
CA THR A 171 -42.97 13.67 -2.03
C THR A 171 -43.26 14.89 -2.89
N ALA A 172 -44.39 15.58 -2.72
CA ALA A 172 -44.78 16.76 -3.53
C ALA A 172 -43.71 17.86 -3.54
N LEU A 173 -43.06 18.12 -2.39
CA LEU A 173 -41.99 19.13 -2.25
C LEU A 173 -40.70 18.79 -3.00
N LYS A 174 -40.43 17.50 -3.28
CA LYS A 174 -39.21 17.02 -3.95
C LYS A 174 -39.51 16.26 -5.24
N HIS A 175 -40.67 16.50 -5.83
CA HIS A 175 -41.08 15.81 -7.04
C HIS A 175 -40.33 16.38 -8.25
N LYS A 176 -39.95 15.51 -9.19
CA LYS A 176 -39.49 15.95 -10.51
C LYS A 176 -40.68 15.95 -11.45
N ALA A 177 -40.83 17.03 -12.22
CA ALA A 177 -41.91 17.18 -13.22
C ALA A 177 -42.00 16.02 -14.20
N ALA A 178 -40.87 15.34 -14.44
CA ALA A 178 -40.78 14.23 -15.36
C ALA A 178 -40.83 12.86 -14.68
N GLY A 179 -41.59 11.94 -15.28
CA GLY A 179 -41.57 10.52 -14.97
C GLY A 179 -40.25 9.87 -15.37
N HIS A 180 -39.90 8.76 -14.72
CA HIS A 180 -38.75 7.96 -15.16
C HIS A 180 -39.16 7.07 -16.33
N ALA A 181 -38.35 7.04 -17.40
CA ALA A 181 -38.56 6.24 -18.61
C ALA A 181 -38.78 4.71 -18.42
N GLY A 182 -38.51 4.16 -17.22
CA GLY A 182 -38.74 2.74 -16.92
C GLY A 182 -39.98 2.47 -16.06
N CYS A 183 -40.72 3.49 -15.64
CA CYS A 183 -41.90 3.33 -14.80
C CYS A 183 -43.16 3.26 -15.65
N VAL A 184 -43.82 2.10 -15.65
CA VAL A 184 -45.11 1.90 -16.34
C VAL A 184 -46.19 2.88 -15.85
N ARG A 185 -46.14 3.26 -14.56
CA ARG A 185 -47.05 4.24 -13.95
C ARG A 185 -46.62 5.70 -14.19
N GLN A 186 -45.55 5.93 -14.94
CA GLN A 186 -44.98 7.25 -15.23
C GLN A 186 -44.64 8.07 -13.97
N HIS A 187 -44.32 7.41 -12.86
CA HIS A 187 -43.89 8.09 -11.65
C HIS A 187 -42.46 8.62 -11.77
N CYS A 188 -42.18 9.78 -11.19
CA CYS A 188 -40.81 10.23 -10.96
C CYS A 188 -40.11 9.32 -9.93
N LYS A 189 -38.76 9.36 -9.84
CA LYS A 189 -37.98 8.45 -8.99
C LYS A 189 -38.45 8.42 -7.52
N SER A 190 -38.78 9.56 -6.93
CA SER A 190 -39.25 9.65 -5.54
C SER A 190 -40.66 9.07 -5.38
N CYS A 191 -41.62 9.43 -6.23
CA CYS A 191 -42.97 8.84 -6.23
C CYS A 191 -42.93 7.32 -6.48
N CYS A 192 -42.00 6.87 -7.33
CA CYS A 192 -41.75 5.45 -7.56
C CYS A 192 -41.37 4.79 -6.23
N GLN A 193 -40.33 5.26 -5.54
CA GLN A 193 -39.86 4.64 -4.30
C GLN A 193 -40.93 4.60 -3.19
N THR A 194 -41.81 5.60 -3.11
CA THR A 194 -42.84 5.68 -2.07
C THR A 194 -44.10 4.86 -2.40
N PHE A 195 -44.52 4.82 -3.66
CA PHE A 195 -45.84 4.29 -4.06
C PHE A 195 -45.78 3.15 -5.08
N GLY A 196 -44.59 2.63 -5.34
CA GLY A 196 -44.37 1.54 -6.28
C GLY A 196 -44.92 0.22 -5.78
N THR A 197 -45.58 -0.54 -6.65
CA THR A 197 -46.01 -1.93 -6.38
C THR A 197 -44.90 -2.96 -6.59
N GLY A 198 -43.67 -2.54 -6.93
CA GLY A 198 -42.55 -3.45 -7.19
C GLY A 198 -42.41 -3.88 -8.66
N ASP A 199 -43.44 -3.64 -9.49
CA ASP A 199 -43.47 -4.09 -10.89
C ASP A 199 -42.61 -3.26 -11.84
N CYS A 200 -42.09 -2.11 -11.39
CA CYS A 200 -41.12 -1.35 -12.18
C CYS A 200 -39.72 -1.95 -11.96
N TYR A 201 -38.97 -2.16 -13.04
CA TYR A 201 -37.56 -2.60 -12.97
C TYR A 201 -36.70 -1.70 -12.06
N VAL A 202 -37.07 -0.42 -11.90
CA VAL A 202 -36.41 0.53 -10.98
C VAL A 202 -36.70 0.25 -9.50
N HIS A 203 -37.83 -0.40 -9.16
CA HIS A 203 -38.13 -0.87 -7.79
C HIS A 203 -37.38 -2.13 -7.42
N SER A 204 -37.24 -3.06 -8.36
CA SER A 204 -36.54 -4.33 -8.18
C SER A 204 -35.13 -4.15 -7.62
N GLN A 205 -34.40 -3.13 -8.09
CA GLN A 205 -33.00 -2.91 -7.70
C GLN A 205 -32.84 -2.33 -6.28
N ASN A 206 -33.84 -1.60 -5.75
CA ASN A 206 -33.76 -1.06 -4.39
C ASN A 206 -34.36 -2.00 -3.34
N ALA A 207 -35.36 -2.81 -3.69
CA ALA A 207 -35.92 -3.82 -2.77
C ALA A 207 -34.90 -4.91 -2.39
N GLN A 208 -33.88 -5.14 -3.25
CA GLN A 208 -32.75 -6.03 -2.91
C GLN A 208 -31.70 -5.35 -2.01
N SER A 209 -31.71 -4.02 -1.88
CA SER A 209 -30.72 -3.27 -1.10
C SER A 209 -31.17 -2.93 0.33
N ILE A 210 -32.48 -3.03 0.61
CA ILE A 210 -33.05 -2.84 1.94
C ILE A 210 -33.56 -4.20 2.38
N GLY A 211 -32.71 -4.95 3.08
CA GLY A 211 -33.01 -6.28 3.56
C GLY A 211 -34.24 -6.29 4.46
N GLN A 212 -35.33 -6.86 3.96
CA GLN A 212 -36.34 -7.57 4.73
C GLN A 212 -37.28 -8.26 3.74
N VAL A 213 -37.07 -9.57 3.57
CA VAL A 213 -38.03 -10.67 3.66
C VAL A 213 -37.31 -11.87 3.02
N GLY A 214 -37.10 -12.90 3.84
CA GLY A 214 -36.29 -14.07 3.51
C GLY A 214 -36.73 -14.71 2.20
N ARG A 215 -35.79 -14.85 1.26
CA ARG A 215 -35.94 -15.88 0.23
C ARG A 215 -35.85 -17.22 0.93
N ILE A 216 -36.85 -18.07 0.71
CA ILE A 216 -36.81 -19.49 1.05
C ILE A 216 -35.56 -20.06 0.35
N CYS A 217 -34.58 -20.43 1.17
CA CYS A 217 -33.37 -21.08 0.69
C CYS A 217 -33.75 -22.47 0.13
N PRO A 218 -33.48 -22.77 -1.16
CA PRO A 218 -33.72 -24.10 -1.70
C PRO A 218 -32.90 -25.13 -0.90
N ALA A 219 -33.39 -26.36 -0.75
CA ALA A 219 -32.83 -27.37 0.18
C ALA A 219 -31.30 -27.54 0.11
N ASN A 220 -30.69 -27.32 -1.07
CA ASN A 220 -29.24 -27.44 -1.29
C ASN A 220 -28.40 -26.28 -0.72
N SER A 221 -29.01 -25.14 -0.38
CA SER A 221 -28.29 -23.95 0.12
C SER A 221 -27.97 -24.02 1.62
N ARG A 222 -28.61 -24.93 2.37
CA ARG A 222 -28.27 -25.20 3.78
C ARG A 222 -26.85 -25.75 3.94
N ALA A 223 -26.42 -26.62 3.02
CA ALA A 223 -25.07 -27.18 3.01
C ALA A 223 -24.01 -26.10 2.76
N VAL A 224 -24.31 -25.11 1.92
CA VAL A 224 -23.41 -23.97 1.64
C VAL A 224 -23.25 -23.08 2.87
N VAL A 225 -24.34 -22.81 3.59
CA VAL A 225 -24.30 -22.00 4.83
C VAL A 225 -23.54 -22.71 5.95
N LEU A 226 -23.72 -24.03 6.11
CA LEU A 226 -22.98 -24.80 7.11
C LEU A 226 -21.48 -24.82 6.80
N ARG A 227 -21.09 -25.01 5.53
CA ARG A 227 -19.69 -24.98 5.10
C ARG A 227 -19.05 -23.62 5.33
N ALA A 228 -19.76 -22.54 4.99
CA ALA A 228 -19.29 -21.17 5.24
C ALA A 228 -19.13 -20.87 6.74
N ARG A 229 -19.98 -21.47 7.59
CA ARG A 229 -19.87 -21.32 9.06
C ARG A 229 -18.66 -22.07 9.62
N GLU A 230 -18.38 -23.26 9.10
CA GLU A 230 -17.23 -24.07 9.49
C GLU A 230 -15.90 -23.43 9.04
N GLU A 231 -15.86 -22.91 7.81
CA GLU A 231 -14.76 -22.10 7.30
C GLU A 231 -14.53 -20.84 8.16
N ALA A 232 -15.60 -20.17 8.61
CA ALA A 232 -15.48 -19.01 9.49
C ALA A 232 -14.92 -19.36 10.87
N ILE A 233 -15.23 -20.53 11.43
CA ILE A 233 -14.67 -21.02 12.71
C ILE A 233 -13.18 -21.32 12.56
N ILE A 234 -12.78 -22.00 11.48
CA ILE A 234 -11.36 -22.27 11.17
C ILE A 234 -10.60 -20.95 10.96
N GLN A 235 -11.21 -19.99 10.28
CA GLN A 235 -10.63 -18.67 10.05
C GLN A 235 -10.49 -17.86 11.35
N ALA A 236 -11.44 -17.99 12.29
CA ALA A 236 -11.40 -17.34 13.59
C ALA A 236 -10.34 -17.93 14.54
N GLY A 237 -9.95 -19.20 14.34
CA GLY A 237 -8.87 -19.87 15.07
C GLY A 237 -7.46 -19.52 14.58
N LYS A 238 -7.32 -18.81 13.46
CA LYS A 238 -5.99 -18.31 13.03
C LYS A 238 -5.56 -17.23 14.01
N PRO A 239 -4.41 -17.38 14.70
CA PRO A 239 -3.91 -16.34 15.58
C PRO A 239 -3.75 -15.06 14.75
N SER A 240 -4.45 -14.01 15.16
CA SER A 240 -4.32 -12.67 14.60
C SER A 240 -2.84 -12.30 14.62
N ILE A 241 -2.19 -12.30 13.45
CA ILE A 241 -0.81 -11.85 13.30
C ILE A 241 -0.81 -10.36 13.64
N ASP A 242 -0.21 -10.03 14.78
CA ASP A 242 0.08 -8.66 15.15
C ASP A 242 1.29 -8.22 14.31
N GLU A 243 1.03 -7.55 13.19
CA GLU A 243 2.06 -7.04 12.27
C GLU A 243 3.08 -6.14 13.00
N GLY A 244 2.69 -5.50 14.12
CA GLY A 244 3.59 -4.70 14.95
C GLY A 244 4.62 -5.51 15.74
N LYS A 245 4.55 -6.85 15.72
CA LYS A 245 5.47 -7.78 16.41
C LYS A 245 6.27 -8.67 15.46
N VAL A 246 6.22 -8.33 14.17
CA VAL A 246 6.97 -9.04 13.14
C VAL A 246 8.32 -8.36 12.96
N VAL A 247 9.40 -9.11 13.16
CA VAL A 247 10.76 -8.66 12.89
C VAL A 247 11.26 -9.38 11.65
N SER A 248 11.69 -8.60 10.66
CA SER A 248 12.35 -9.11 9.46
C SER A 248 13.85 -8.88 9.58
N LEU A 249 14.62 -9.95 9.57
CA LEU A 249 16.07 -9.92 9.53
C LEU A 249 16.53 -10.02 8.08
N HIS A 250 17.22 -9.00 7.62
CA HIS A 250 17.88 -8.98 6.32
C HIS A 250 19.34 -9.42 6.51
N LEU A 251 19.64 -10.67 6.17
CA LEU A 251 21.00 -11.20 6.30
C LEU A 251 21.85 -10.72 5.12
N ILE A 252 22.82 -9.84 5.38
CA ILE A 252 23.78 -9.42 4.37
C ILE A 252 24.90 -10.46 4.31
N ILE A 253 24.79 -11.36 3.34
CA ILE A 253 25.80 -12.37 3.02
C ILE A 253 26.54 -11.89 1.78
N LYS A 254 27.79 -12.32 1.56
CA LYS A 254 28.58 -11.93 0.38
C LYS A 254 27.91 -12.30 -0.96
N ASP A 255 26.87 -13.13 -0.94
CA ASP A 255 26.14 -13.59 -2.12
C ASP A 255 25.05 -12.61 -2.60
N PHE A 256 24.72 -12.74 -3.90
CA PHE A 256 23.96 -11.77 -4.68
C PHE A 256 22.49 -11.54 -4.25
N ARG A 257 21.97 -12.31 -3.29
CA ARG A 257 20.60 -12.13 -2.75
C ARG A 257 20.58 -12.36 -1.25
N PRO A 258 20.43 -11.31 -0.42
CA PRO A 258 20.33 -11.47 1.02
C PRO A 258 19.02 -12.21 1.35
N PRO A 259 19.07 -13.39 2.02
CA PRO A 259 17.86 -14.04 2.49
C PRO A 259 17.17 -13.16 3.54
N VAL A 260 15.85 -13.05 3.42
CA VAL A 260 15.03 -12.32 4.39
C VAL A 260 14.33 -13.34 5.25
N ILE A 261 14.73 -13.41 6.52
CA ILE A 261 14.11 -14.28 7.50
C ILE A 261 13.13 -13.44 8.32
N THR A 262 11.86 -13.86 8.38
CA THR A 262 10.82 -13.12 9.11
C THR A 262 10.26 -13.97 10.22
N HIS A 263 10.25 -13.45 11.45
CA HIS A 263 9.73 -14.17 12.62
C HIS A 263 8.92 -13.25 13.54
N MET A 264 7.86 -13.81 14.16
CA MET A 264 7.13 -13.16 15.24
C MET A 264 7.75 -13.44 16.61
N PHE A 265 8.00 -12.37 17.37
CA PHE A 265 8.46 -12.46 18.75
C PHE A 265 7.29 -12.27 19.71
N LYS A 266 7.20 -13.14 20.74
CA LYS A 266 6.14 -13.04 21.75
C LYS A 266 6.35 -11.82 22.65
N GLN A 267 7.62 -11.53 22.94
CA GLN A 267 8.06 -10.37 23.70
C GLN A 267 8.56 -9.34 22.68
N TRP A 268 7.94 -8.16 22.66
CA TRP A 268 8.34 -7.01 21.83
C TRP A 268 8.21 -5.78 22.73
N PRO A 269 9.16 -4.82 22.73
CA PRO A 269 10.23 -4.58 21.76
C PRO A 269 11.52 -5.40 21.94
N VAL A 270 11.57 -6.29 22.92
CA VAL A 270 12.77 -7.10 23.21
C VAL A 270 12.73 -8.41 22.43
N ALA A 271 13.54 -8.53 21.38
CA ALA A 271 13.72 -9.78 20.65
C ALA A 271 14.98 -10.51 21.13
N ILE A 272 14.82 -11.70 21.70
CA ILE A 272 15.95 -12.57 22.07
C ILE A 272 16.14 -13.58 20.94
N PHE A 273 17.26 -13.47 20.22
CA PHE A 273 17.54 -14.31 19.05
C PHE A 273 17.61 -15.80 19.43
N GLY A 274 18.16 -16.12 20.62
CA GLY A 274 18.27 -17.48 21.14
C GLY A 274 16.95 -18.17 21.50
N ASP A 275 15.86 -17.42 21.69
CA ASP A 275 14.55 -18.01 22.07
C ASP A 275 13.85 -18.74 20.92
N ARG A 276 14.37 -18.61 19.69
CA ARG A 276 13.78 -19.18 18.48
C ARG A 276 14.82 -20.04 17.75
N GLU A 277 14.85 -21.33 18.08
CA GLU A 277 15.72 -22.31 17.41
C GLU A 277 15.56 -22.29 15.88
N SER A 278 14.34 -22.10 15.38
CA SER A 278 14.05 -21.98 13.94
C SER A 278 14.76 -20.80 13.28
N LEU A 279 14.88 -19.67 13.99
CA LEU A 279 15.53 -18.47 13.50
C LEU A 279 17.04 -18.63 13.48
N VAL A 280 17.61 -19.21 14.55
CA VAL A 280 19.03 -19.55 14.63
C VAL A 280 19.41 -20.54 13.53
N HIS A 281 18.59 -21.59 13.32
CA HIS A 281 18.82 -22.57 12.27
C HIS A 281 18.81 -21.93 10.87
N GLN A 282 17.80 -21.12 10.56
CA GLN A 282 17.72 -20.44 9.26
C GLN A 282 18.88 -19.46 9.04
N ALA A 283 19.35 -18.79 10.10
CA ALA A 283 20.52 -17.94 10.02
C ALA A 283 21.81 -18.74 9.80
N LYS A 284 21.99 -19.89 10.48
CA LYS A 284 23.10 -20.83 10.25
C LYS A 284 23.11 -21.37 8.83
N GLU A 285 21.96 -21.80 8.36
CA GLU A 285 21.77 -22.33 7.01
C GLU A 285 22.09 -21.27 5.95
N ALA A 286 21.63 -20.03 6.17
CA ALA A 286 21.91 -18.92 5.27
C ALA A 286 23.39 -18.53 5.28
N ALA A 287 24.00 -18.35 6.47
CA ALA A 287 25.37 -17.88 6.63
C ALA A 287 26.43 -18.93 6.25
N GLY A 288 26.07 -20.21 6.24
CA GLY A 288 26.94 -21.32 5.91
C GLY A 288 27.78 -21.82 7.10
N PRO A 289 28.57 -22.88 6.89
CA PRO A 289 29.27 -23.59 7.97
C PRO A 289 30.41 -22.80 8.63
N THR A 290 30.84 -21.68 8.03
CA THR A 290 31.92 -20.83 8.54
C THR A 290 31.43 -19.69 9.43
N TRP A 291 30.13 -19.66 9.78
CA TRP A 291 29.60 -18.62 10.64
C TRP A 291 30.08 -18.82 12.09
N ASP A 292 30.55 -17.74 12.70
CA ASP A 292 31.15 -17.68 14.04
C ASP A 292 30.14 -17.35 15.15
N ASP A 293 28.84 -17.52 14.88
CA ASP A 293 27.72 -17.17 15.76
C ASP A 293 27.69 -15.68 16.18
N HIS A 294 28.45 -14.80 15.51
CA HIS A 294 28.40 -13.36 15.71
C HIS A 294 27.38 -12.70 14.76
N LEU A 295 26.45 -11.93 15.33
CA LEU A 295 25.50 -11.12 14.58
C LEU A 295 25.86 -9.65 14.71
N LEU A 296 25.96 -8.96 13.57
CA LEU A 296 26.01 -7.50 13.53
C LEU A 296 24.65 -6.98 13.11
N VAL A 297 24.10 -6.05 13.88
CA VAL A 297 22.82 -5.39 13.59
C VAL A 297 23.13 -3.97 13.16
N TRP A 298 22.58 -3.55 12.02
CA TRP A 298 22.64 -2.15 11.63
C TRP A 298 21.66 -1.36 12.49
N ASP A 299 22.18 -0.43 13.30
CA ASP A 299 21.36 0.48 14.08
C ASP A 299 21.27 1.83 13.34
N GLU A 300 20.05 2.16 12.90
CA GLU A 300 19.77 3.36 12.12
C GLU A 300 19.96 4.65 12.92
N GLN A 301 19.81 4.61 14.25
CA GLN A 301 19.98 5.80 15.10
C GLN A 301 21.45 6.22 15.18
N VAL A 302 22.34 5.25 15.34
CA VAL A 302 23.79 5.49 15.40
C VAL A 302 24.46 5.41 14.03
N ARG A 303 23.73 4.96 13.00
CA ARG A 303 24.22 4.73 11.63
C ARG A 303 25.50 3.90 11.61
N ASN A 304 25.53 2.83 12.42
CA ASN A 304 26.69 1.96 12.53
C ASN A 304 26.26 0.51 12.80
N TRP A 305 27.17 -0.42 12.51
CA TRP A 305 27.02 -1.81 12.88
C TRP A 305 27.29 -1.97 14.38
N VAL A 306 26.30 -2.44 15.12
CA VAL A 306 26.42 -2.77 16.54
C VAL A 306 26.43 -4.29 16.70
N SER A 307 27.31 -4.79 17.57
CA SER A 307 27.29 -6.18 18.00
C SER A 307 26.43 -6.27 19.26
N PRO A 308 25.13 -6.60 19.16
CA PRO A 308 24.35 -6.86 20.37
C PRO A 308 25.02 -8.01 21.14
N LYS A 309 25.06 -7.91 22.48
CA LYS A 309 25.42 -9.06 23.31
C LYS A 309 24.30 -10.09 23.16
N ILE A 310 24.49 -11.05 22.27
CA ILE A 310 23.61 -12.21 22.18
C ILE A 310 23.95 -13.11 23.37
N LEU A 311 23.07 -13.13 24.37
CA LEU A 311 23.09 -14.17 25.38
C LEU A 311 22.49 -15.42 24.72
N LEU A 312 23.34 -16.24 24.08
CA LEU A 312 22.93 -17.58 23.71
C LEU A 312 22.75 -18.37 25.02
N PRO A 313 21.63 -19.08 25.22
CA PRO A 313 21.55 -20.03 26.31
C PRO A 313 22.69 -21.04 26.10
N GLN A 314 23.70 -21.00 26.97
CA GLN A 314 24.74 -22.01 26.97
C GLN A 314 24.01 -23.34 27.15
N ALA A 315 24.16 -24.24 26.19
CA ALA A 315 23.64 -25.58 26.33
C ALA A 315 24.27 -26.15 27.60
N GLU A 316 23.47 -26.28 28.66
CA GLU A 316 23.87 -27.05 29.83
C GLU A 316 24.08 -28.48 29.33
N CYS A 317 25.34 -28.84 29.08
CA CYS A 317 25.74 -30.21 28.83
C CYS A 317 25.41 -31.01 30.09
N LYS A 318 24.20 -31.57 30.14
CA LYS A 318 23.84 -32.63 31.07
C LYS A 318 24.55 -33.91 30.64
N CYS A 319 25.87 -33.95 30.86
CA CYS A 319 26.63 -35.18 30.87
C CYS A 319 26.14 -35.97 32.10
N ASN A 320 25.19 -36.86 31.88
CA ASN A 320 24.69 -37.77 32.89
C ASN A 320 25.79 -38.82 33.14
N VAL A 321 26.74 -38.51 34.03
CA VAL A 321 27.71 -39.48 34.53
C VAL A 321 26.98 -40.42 35.49
N LYS A 322 26.43 -41.49 34.94
CA LYS A 322 26.12 -42.72 35.67
C LYS A 322 26.67 -43.89 34.88
N SER A 323 27.92 -44.25 35.18
CA SER A 323 28.46 -45.61 35.03
C SER A 323 29.91 -45.63 35.56
N CYS A 324 30.05 -45.94 36.85
CA CYS A 324 31.07 -46.79 37.47
C CYS A 324 30.80 -46.81 38.98
#